data_AF-A0A817TXQ4-F1
#
_entry.id   AF-A0A817TXQ4-F1
#
_cell.length_a   1.000
_cell.length_b   1.000
_cell.length_c   1.000
_cell.angle_alpha   90.00
_cell.angle_beta   90.00
_cell.angle_gamma   90.00
#
_symmetry.space_group_name_H-M   'P 1'
#
loop_
_entity.id
_entity.type
_entity.pdbx_description
1 polymer ?
#
loop_
_entity_poly.entity_id
_entity_poly.type
_entity_poly.pdbx_seq_one_letter_code
_entity_poly.pdbx_strand_id
1 'polypeptide(L)'
;MKVFQLFRIQSIYDITVGRKKSEAESTFLIITQGRSGQAEVYIRSIPVSAIPTDMEGSSNWVHQFYRDKDEIYDYFVQHGTLKDYGLPRIEIPHNYYA
;
A
#
# COMPACT_ATOMS: atom_id res chain seq x y z
N MET A 1 26.61 2.44 -5.69
CA MET A 1 25.56 2.60 -4.66
C MET A 1 25.78 1.59 -3.54
N LYS A 2 26.30 2.01 -2.38
CA LYS A 2 26.66 1.16 -1.22
C LYS A 2 25.75 1.45 0.01
N VAL A 3 24.51 1.90 -0.20
CA VAL A 3 23.68 2.43 0.90
C VAL A 3 22.81 1.34 1.57
N PHE A 4 22.41 0.29 0.85
CA PHE A 4 21.55 -0.77 1.42
C PHE A 4 22.31 -1.86 2.22
N GLN A 5 23.65 -1.86 2.18
CA GLN A 5 24.49 -2.86 2.85
C GLN A 5 24.92 -2.45 4.27
N LEU A 6 24.46 -1.29 4.79
CA LEU A 6 24.64 -0.91 6.19
C LEU A 6 23.39 -1.30 7.02
N PHE A 7 23.36 -2.56 7.43
CA PHE A 7 22.73 -3.09 8.65
C PHE A 7 21.51 -2.34 9.21
N ARG A 8 20.28 -2.81 8.90
CA ARG A 8 19.13 -2.98 9.84
C ARG A 8 17.75 -3.17 9.19
N ILE A 9 17.60 -2.98 7.89
CA ILE A 9 16.29 -3.04 7.22
C ILE A 9 16.13 -4.41 6.55
N GLN A 10 15.17 -5.23 7.02
CA GLN A 10 14.89 -6.57 6.47
C GLN A 10 13.94 -6.52 5.27
N SER A 11 12.98 -5.59 5.28
CA SER A 11 11.96 -5.46 4.24
C SER A 11 11.50 -4.02 4.07
N ILE A 12 11.04 -3.69 2.87
CA ILE A 12 10.35 -2.46 2.54
C ILE A 12 8.86 -2.78 2.45
N TYR A 13 8.02 -1.96 3.06
CA TYR A 13 6.58 -2.10 2.93
C TYR A 13 6.09 -1.23 1.78
N ASP A 14 5.35 -1.87 0.88
CA ASP A 14 4.59 -1.19 -0.13
C ASP A 14 3.13 -1.08 0.32
N ILE A 15 2.58 0.14 0.27
CA ILE A 15 1.24 0.46 0.74
C ILE A 15 0.49 1.16 -0.39
N THR A 16 -0.67 0.62 -0.75
CA THR A 16 -1.63 1.27 -1.67
C THR A 16 -2.93 1.50 -0.91
N VAL A 17 -3.38 2.75 -0.84
CA VAL A 17 -4.60 3.14 -0.10
C VAL A 17 -5.66 3.58 -1.10
N GLY A 18 -6.75 2.83 -1.17
CA GLY A 18 -7.95 3.18 -1.91
C GLY A 18 -8.97 3.87 -1.01
N ARG A 19 -9.50 5.02 -1.45
CA ARG A 19 -10.63 5.71 -0.81
C ARG A 19 -11.67 6.07 -1.85
N LYS A 20 -12.94 5.93 -1.49
CA LYS A 20 -14.06 6.37 -2.35
C LYS A 20 -14.23 7.87 -2.23
N LYS A 21 -14.44 8.55 -3.36
CA LYS A 21 -14.60 10.01 -3.46
C LYS A 21 -15.83 10.56 -2.72
N SER A 22 -16.74 9.73 -2.21
CA SER A 22 -17.97 10.17 -1.55
C SER A 22 -17.89 10.20 -0.02
N GLU A 23 -16.86 9.64 0.57
CA GLU A 23 -16.68 9.71 2.02
C GLU A 23 -15.94 10.99 2.34
N ALA A 24 -16.58 11.84 3.14
CA ALA A 24 -16.11 13.13 3.60
C ALA A 24 -14.57 13.24 3.54
N GLU A 25 -14.07 14.03 2.58
CA GLU A 25 -12.65 14.31 2.37
C GLU A 25 -11.97 14.36 3.74
N SER A 26 -11.05 13.43 4.00
CA SER A 26 -10.38 13.30 5.30
C SER A 26 -9.40 14.45 5.54
N THR A 27 -9.91 15.66 5.46
CA THR A 27 -9.33 16.87 5.99
C THR A 27 -9.18 16.66 7.49
N PHE A 28 -8.07 17.15 8.04
CA PHE A 28 -7.81 17.10 9.48
C PHE A 28 -9.01 17.56 10.32
N LEU A 29 -9.76 18.55 9.84
CA LEU A 29 -11.00 19.05 10.44
C LEU A 29 -12.13 18.01 10.56
N ILE A 30 -12.29 17.13 9.57
CA ILE A 30 -13.33 16.09 9.57
C ILE A 30 -12.97 14.97 10.54
N ILE A 31 -11.67 14.64 10.62
CA ILE A 31 -11.14 13.66 11.58
C ILE A 31 -11.34 14.17 13.02
N THR A 32 -11.04 15.45 13.30
CA THR A 32 -11.25 16.03 14.64
C THR A 32 -12.72 16.19 15.02
N GLN A 33 -13.64 16.20 14.05
CA GLN A 33 -15.08 16.18 14.25
C GLN A 33 -15.66 14.77 14.51
N GLY A 34 -14.81 13.73 14.60
CA GLY A 34 -15.24 12.36 14.86
C GLY A 34 -15.92 11.69 13.65
N ARG A 35 -15.77 12.23 12.44
CA ARG A 35 -16.26 11.60 11.22
C ARG A 35 -15.18 10.65 10.69
N SER A 36 -15.48 9.37 10.66
CA SER A 36 -14.60 8.32 10.15
C SER A 36 -14.76 8.16 8.64
N GLY A 37 -13.66 8.24 7.88
CA GLY A 37 -13.59 7.74 6.51
C GLY A 37 -13.25 6.26 6.49
N GLN A 38 -13.79 5.51 5.53
CA GLN A 38 -13.36 4.15 5.21
C GLN A 38 -12.25 4.22 4.17
N ALA A 39 -11.20 3.44 4.41
CA ALA A 39 -10.13 3.25 3.46
C ALA A 39 -9.83 1.77 3.38
N GLU A 40 -9.62 1.28 2.15
CA GLU A 40 -9.11 -0.05 1.94
C GLU A 40 -7.61 0.06 1.66
N VAL A 41 -6.82 -0.73 2.38
CA VAL A 41 -5.37 -0.66 2.31
C VAL A 41 -4.85 -2.01 1.85
N TYR A 42 -4.08 -1.99 0.75
CA TYR A 42 -3.24 -3.09 0.35
C TYR A 42 -1.83 -2.87 0.90
N ILE A 43 -1.31 -3.85 1.64
CA ILE A 43 0.05 -3.82 2.18
C ILE A 43 0.77 -5.09 1.75
N ARG A 44 1.96 -4.96 1.17
CA ARG A 44 2.87 -6.07 0.91
C ARG A 44 4.26 -5.77 1.46
N SER A 45 4.91 -6.80 1.99
CA SER A 45 6.30 -6.75 2.43
C SER A 45 7.20 -7.21 1.30
N ILE A 46 8.19 -6.39 0.96
CA ILE A 46 9.19 -6.67 -0.08
C ILE A 46 10.51 -6.89 0.61
N PRO A 47 11.07 -8.12 0.61
CA PRO A 47 12.37 -8.37 1.21
C PRO A 47 13.44 -7.60 0.45
N VAL A 48 14.38 -6.98 1.17
CA VAL A 48 15.46 -6.19 0.55
C VAL A 48 16.33 -7.06 -0.37
N SER A 49 16.43 -8.36 -0.10
CA SER A 49 17.13 -9.32 -0.95
C SER A 49 16.48 -9.54 -2.32
N ALA A 50 15.20 -9.21 -2.50
CA ALA A 50 14.50 -9.34 -3.78
C ALA A 50 14.67 -8.11 -4.68
N ILE A 51 15.30 -7.04 -4.20
CA ILE A 51 15.51 -5.80 -4.95
C ILE A 51 16.84 -5.92 -5.72
N PRO A 52 16.84 -5.80 -7.06
CA PRO A 52 18.06 -5.84 -7.85
C PRO A 52 19.03 -4.72 -7.46
N THR A 53 20.34 -4.99 -7.53
CA THR A 53 21.38 -4.01 -7.21
C THR A 53 22.02 -3.37 -8.44
N ASP A 54 21.82 -3.97 -9.60
CA ASP A 54 22.27 -3.47 -10.90
C ASP A 54 21.28 -2.46 -11.48
N MET A 55 21.76 -1.53 -12.30
CA MET A 55 20.93 -0.42 -12.80
C MET A 55 19.80 -0.89 -13.73
N GLU A 56 20.08 -1.85 -14.60
CA GLU A 56 19.11 -2.36 -15.59
C GLU A 56 18.00 -3.16 -14.90
N GLY A 57 18.39 -4.09 -14.02
CA GLY A 57 17.48 -4.85 -13.16
C GLY A 57 16.66 -3.95 -12.25
N SER A 58 17.25 -2.88 -11.70
CA SER A 58 16.51 -1.90 -10.91
C SER A 58 15.44 -1.19 -11.73
N SER A 59 15.77 -0.77 -12.96
CA SER A 59 14.82 -0.10 -13.85
C SER A 59 13.66 -1.03 -14.23
N ASN A 60 13.96 -2.26 -14.66
CA ASN A 60 12.95 -3.25 -15.01
C ASN A 60 12.07 -3.62 -13.81
N TRP A 61 12.66 -3.78 -12.62
CA TRP A 61 11.94 -4.08 -11.40
C TRP A 61 10.99 -2.96 -10.99
N VAL A 62 11.44 -1.70 -11.04
CA VAL A 62 10.57 -0.55 -10.76
C VAL A 62 9.43 -0.47 -11.77
N HIS A 63 9.70 -0.68 -13.07
CA HIS A 63 8.66 -0.69 -14.09
C HIS A 63 7.59 -1.76 -13.83
N GLN A 64 8.00 -2.98 -13.51
CA GLN A 64 7.06 -4.05 -13.18
C GLN A 64 6.30 -3.73 -11.89
N PHE A 65 6.98 -3.23 -10.87
CA PHE A 65 6.39 -2.86 -9.60
C PHE A 65 5.26 -1.82 -9.74
N TYR A 66 5.44 -0.83 -10.61
CA TYR A 66 4.38 0.14 -10.92
C TYR A 66 3.24 -0.46 -11.73
N ARG A 67 3.50 -1.38 -12.66
CA ARG A 67 2.43 -2.10 -13.37
C ARG A 67 1.55 -2.90 -12.41
N ASP A 68 2.15 -3.60 -11.46
CA ASP A 68 1.40 -4.33 -10.44
C ASP A 68 0.52 -3.37 -9.60
N LYS A 69 1.03 -2.18 -9.29
CA LYS A 69 0.27 -1.15 -8.56
C LYS A 69 -0.90 -0.62 -9.37
N ASP A 70 -0.69 -0.37 -10.65
CA ASP A 70 -1.73 0.10 -11.55
C ASP A 70 -2.85 -0.94 -11.67
N GLU A 71 -2.53 -2.24 -11.72
CA GLU A 71 -3.54 -3.31 -11.73
C GLU A 71 -4.41 -3.30 -10.45
N ILE A 72 -3.80 -3.16 -9.28
CA ILE A 72 -4.51 -3.07 -8.00
C ILE A 72 -5.40 -1.82 -7.96
N TYR A 73 -4.88 -0.71 -8.47
CA TYR A 73 -5.63 0.54 -8.56
C TYR A 73 -6.83 0.41 -9.51
N ASP A 74 -6.61 -0.13 -10.71
CA ASP A 74 -7.67 -0.37 -11.70
C ASP A 74 -8.73 -1.31 -11.15
N TYR A 75 -8.33 -2.36 -10.44
CA TYR A 75 -9.25 -3.26 -9.75
C TYR A 75 -10.12 -2.49 -8.74
N PHE A 76 -9.51 -1.65 -7.89
CA PHE A 76 -10.25 -0.84 -6.93
C PHE A 76 -11.18 0.16 -7.61
N VAL A 77 -10.76 0.78 -8.72
CA VAL A 77 -11.61 1.71 -9.49
C VAL A 77 -12.82 0.98 -10.08
N GLN A 78 -12.65 -0.25 -10.57
CA GLN A 78 -13.73 -1.04 -11.18
C GLN A 78 -14.71 -1.61 -10.14
N HIS A 79 -14.22 -2.09 -9.00
CA HIS A 79 -15.04 -2.82 -8.03
C HIS A 79 -15.43 -1.98 -6.81
N GLY A 80 -14.73 -0.86 -6.58
CA GLY A 80 -14.89 -0.04 -5.38
C GLY A 80 -14.47 -0.75 -4.09
N THR A 81 -13.75 -1.86 -4.17
CA THR A 81 -13.25 -2.63 -3.02
C THR A 81 -12.06 -3.49 -3.46
N LEU A 82 -11.20 -3.85 -2.53
CA LEU A 82 -10.07 -4.78 -2.69
C LEU A 82 -10.40 -6.18 -2.13
N LYS A 83 -11.60 -6.39 -1.59
CA LYS A 83 -11.99 -7.64 -0.90
C LYS A 83 -11.79 -8.89 -1.73
N ASP A 84 -12.14 -8.84 -3.02
CA ASP A 84 -12.12 -10.02 -3.90
C ASP A 84 -10.84 -10.07 -4.77
N TYR A 85 -9.83 -9.25 -4.47
CA TYR A 85 -8.53 -9.27 -5.14
C TYR A 85 -7.67 -10.51 -4.76
N GLY A 86 -8.19 -11.39 -3.87
CA GLY A 86 -7.55 -12.68 -3.55
C GLY A 86 -6.55 -12.64 -2.39
N LEU A 87 -6.64 -11.65 -1.50
CA LEU A 87 -5.71 -11.47 -0.40
C LEU A 87 -6.32 -11.81 0.97
N PRO A 88 -5.51 -12.29 1.92
CA PRO A 88 -5.97 -12.49 3.29
C PRO A 88 -6.33 -11.13 3.90
N ARG A 89 -7.59 -11.00 4.33
CA ARG A 89 -8.09 -9.77 4.96
C ARG A 89 -7.76 -9.75 6.44
N ILE A 90 -7.12 -8.68 6.88
CA ILE A 90 -6.97 -8.36 8.31
C ILE A 90 -7.88 -7.17 8.60
N GLU A 91 -8.95 -7.41 9.37
CA GLU A 91 -9.75 -6.32 9.92
C GLU A 91 -9.06 -5.81 11.19
N ILE A 92 -8.66 -4.54 11.19
CA ILE A 92 -8.13 -3.91 12.40
C ILE A 92 -9.33 -3.53 13.27
N PRO A 93 -9.52 -4.14 14.46
CA PRO A 93 -10.62 -3.80 15.33
C PRO A 93 -10.50 -2.35 15.78
N HIS A 94 -11.64 -1.69 15.95
CA HIS A 94 -11.71 -0.26 16.33
C HIS A 94 -10.92 0.06 17.62
N ASN A 95 -10.73 -0.92 18.51
CA ASN A 95 -10.07 -0.77 19.81
C ASN A 95 -8.60 -1.24 19.81
N TYR A 96 -7.94 -1.39 18.66
CA TYR A 96 -6.56 -1.92 18.61
C TYR A 96 -5.53 -1.06 19.36
N TYR A 97 -5.81 0.23 19.56
CA TYR A 97 -4.95 1.17 20.29
C TYR A 97 -5.56 1.67 21.61
N ALA A 98 -6.66 1.05 22.08
CA ALA A 98 -7.33 1.42 23.33
C ALA A 98 -6.71 0.72 24.54
#